data_AF-A0A564Z233-F1
#
_entry.id   AF-A0A564Z233-F1
#
_cell.length_a   1.000
_cell.length_b   1.000
_cell.length_c   1.000
_cell.angle_alpha   90.00
_cell.angle_beta   90.00
_cell.angle_gamma   90.00
#
_symmetry.space_group_name_H-M   'P 1'
#
loop_
_entity.id
_entity.type
_entity.pdbx_description
1 polymer ?
#
loop_
_entity_poly.entity_id
_entity_poly.type
_entity_poly.pdbx_seq_one_letter_code
_entity_poly.pdbx_strand_id
1 'polypeptide(L)'
;MVTQPRLTMRSIPQGQSFRAEWYAGCFCFRFWQFGNWEEVIIDDRLPVRPGGRPLFVHSSRHTEFWPALLEKAYAKLSGSYEALNVGLIGDAMDDIIGGLTESYCLAPGEDQGMRPPPDLDDILIKAFDRRSLITSRIKLPFWPVAK
;
A
#
# COMPACT_ATOMS: atom_id res chain seq x y z
N MET A 1 6.77 2.22 -2.87
CA MET A 1 6.12 3.54 -2.67
C MET A 1 7.13 4.65 -2.41
N VAL A 2 7.92 4.61 -1.33
CA VAL A 2 8.95 5.65 -1.05
C VAL A 2 10.01 5.76 -2.15
N THR A 3 10.36 4.65 -2.80
CA THR A 3 11.34 4.58 -3.89
C THR A 3 10.89 5.27 -5.18
N GLN A 4 9.58 5.45 -5.37
CA GLN A 4 8.98 6.00 -6.60
C GLN A 4 7.85 6.97 -6.25
N PRO A 5 8.16 8.17 -5.74
CA PRO A 5 7.17 9.14 -5.25
C PRO A 5 6.21 9.64 -6.34
N ARG A 6 6.61 9.54 -7.61
CA ARG A 6 5.76 9.90 -8.75
C ARG A 6 4.53 9.00 -8.87
N LEU A 7 4.65 7.71 -8.51
CA LEU A 7 3.54 6.77 -8.60
C LEU A 7 2.48 7.07 -7.52
N THR A 8 2.91 7.49 -6.34
CA THR A 8 2.01 7.76 -5.22
C THR A 8 1.43 9.17 -5.23
N MET A 9 1.93 10.07 -6.07
CA MET A 9 1.49 11.48 -6.11
C MET A 9 0.02 11.63 -6.49
N ARG A 10 -0.53 10.65 -7.21
CA ARG A 10 -1.97 10.63 -7.53
C ARG A 10 -2.81 10.23 -6.32
N SER A 11 -2.38 9.23 -5.56
CA SER A 11 -3.05 8.78 -4.34
C SER A 11 -2.87 9.67 -3.12
N ILE A 12 -1.76 10.39 -3.05
CA ILE A 12 -1.42 11.29 -1.94
C ILE A 12 -1.29 12.71 -2.51
N PRO A 13 -2.42 13.45 -2.61
CA PRO A 13 -2.41 14.83 -3.07
C PRO A 13 -1.42 15.69 -2.26
N GLN A 14 -0.64 16.50 -2.96
CA GLN A 14 0.29 17.44 -2.33
C GLN A 14 -0.44 18.64 -1.72
N GLY A 15 0.23 19.36 -0.81
CA GLY A 15 -0.29 20.57 -0.16
C GLY A 15 -0.99 20.32 1.18
N GLN A 16 -1.18 19.05 1.56
CA GLN A 16 -1.71 18.67 2.86
C GLN A 16 -0.61 18.69 3.90
N SER A 17 -0.83 19.39 5.02
CA SER A 17 0.16 19.48 6.09
C SER A 17 -0.49 19.79 7.43
N PHE A 18 0.26 19.56 8.50
CA PHE A 18 -0.10 19.97 9.87
C PHE A 18 0.25 21.44 10.16
N ARG A 19 0.58 22.26 9.15
CA ARG A 19 0.90 23.68 9.35
C ARG A 19 -0.37 24.45 9.69
N ALA A 20 -0.29 25.31 10.71
CA ALA A 20 -1.42 26.04 11.26
C ALA A 20 -2.18 26.88 10.22
N GLU A 21 -1.51 27.34 9.16
CA GLU A 21 -2.11 28.15 8.10
C GLU A 21 -3.19 27.40 7.30
N TRP A 22 -3.10 26.07 7.21
CA TRP A 22 -3.94 25.25 6.31
C TRP A 22 -4.53 24.00 6.99
N TYR A 23 -4.21 23.77 8.25
CA TYR A 23 -4.62 22.57 8.97
C TYR A 23 -6.03 22.72 9.55
N ALA A 24 -6.90 21.79 9.17
CA ALA A 24 -8.28 21.70 9.64
C ALA A 24 -8.62 20.35 10.30
N GLY A 25 -7.60 19.52 10.59
CA GLY A 25 -7.79 18.18 11.16
C GLY A 25 -8.32 17.15 10.16
N CYS A 26 -8.22 17.41 8.85
CA CYS A 26 -8.66 16.50 7.80
C CYS A 26 -7.61 16.32 6.69
N PHE A 27 -7.65 15.16 6.05
CA PHE A 27 -6.76 14.76 4.96
C PHE A 27 -7.56 14.01 3.89
N CYS A 28 -7.17 14.17 2.63
CA CYS A 28 -7.74 13.55 1.45
C CYS A 28 -6.73 12.60 0.80
N PHE A 29 -7.19 11.41 0.44
CA PHE A 29 -6.43 10.41 -0.32
C PHE A 29 -7.25 10.00 -1.54
N ARG A 30 -6.58 9.46 -2.56
CA ARG A 30 -7.23 8.94 -3.75
C ARG A 30 -6.88 7.48 -3.95
N PHE A 31 -7.86 6.66 -4.26
CA PHE A 31 -7.66 5.25 -4.58
C PHE A 31 -8.29 4.94 -5.92
N TRP A 32 -7.64 4.10 -6.70
CA TRP A 32 -8.18 3.56 -7.92
C TRP A 32 -9.17 2.45 -7.58
N GLN A 33 -10.43 2.60 -8.00
CA GLN A 33 -11.48 1.61 -7.81
C GLN A 33 -12.25 1.46 -9.10
N PHE A 34 -12.30 0.23 -9.63
CA PHE A 34 -13.12 -0.12 -10.80
C PHE A 34 -12.96 0.84 -12.01
N GLY A 35 -11.74 1.33 -12.26
CA GLY A 35 -11.46 2.21 -13.40
C GLY A 35 -11.57 3.71 -13.11
N ASN A 36 -11.85 4.14 -11.88
CA ASN A 36 -11.97 5.54 -11.49
C ASN A 36 -11.16 5.86 -10.24
N TRP A 37 -10.80 7.14 -10.04
CA TRP A 37 -10.14 7.61 -8.82
C TRP A 37 -11.19 8.10 -7.82
N GLU A 38 -11.32 7.38 -6.72
CA GLU A 38 -12.22 7.69 -5.60
C GLU A 38 -11.49 8.50 -4.54
N GLU A 39 -12.07 9.63 -4.14
CA GLU A 39 -11.54 10.49 -3.09
C GLU A 39 -12.06 10.08 -1.71
N VAL A 40 -11.13 9.90 -0.78
CA VAL A 40 -11.42 9.51 0.61
C VAL A 40 -10.88 10.56 1.56
N ILE A 41 -11.80 11.29 2.19
CA ILE A 41 -11.49 12.27 3.23
C ILE A 41 -11.59 11.61 4.60
N ILE A 42 -10.56 11.79 5.43
CA ILE A 42 -10.50 11.31 6.80
C ILE A 42 -10.14 12.44 7.76
N ASP A 43 -10.56 12.30 9.03
CA ASP A 43 -9.94 13.06 10.11
C ASP A 43 -8.57 12.45 10.49
N ASP A 44 -7.81 13.11 11.33
CA ASP A 44 -6.46 12.68 11.74
C ASP A 44 -6.39 11.91 13.07
N ARG A 45 -7.54 11.52 13.63
CA ARG A 45 -7.58 10.69 14.85
C ARG A 45 -7.17 9.26 14.53
N LEU A 46 -6.04 8.81 15.05
CA LEU A 46 -5.52 7.47 14.82
C LEU A 46 -5.73 6.59 16.05
N PRO A 47 -6.02 5.28 15.88
CA PRO A 47 -5.95 4.32 16.98
C PRO A 47 -4.52 4.26 17.52
N VAL A 48 -4.34 4.47 18.83
CA VAL A 48 -3.03 4.48 19.47
C VAL A 48 -2.96 3.48 20.61
N ARG A 49 -1.76 2.91 20.82
CA ARG A 49 -1.44 2.14 22.01
C ARG A 49 -1.33 3.06 23.23
N PRO A 50 -1.46 2.52 24.46
CA PRO A 50 -0.98 3.21 25.66
C PRO A 50 0.47 3.68 25.44
N GLY A 51 0.72 4.98 25.62
CA GLY A 51 2.00 5.61 25.27
C GLY A 51 2.02 6.37 23.93
N GLY A 52 0.88 6.47 23.23
CA GLY A 52 0.69 7.43 22.13
C GLY A 52 1.26 7.02 20.77
N ARG A 53 1.74 5.78 20.62
CA ARG A 53 2.19 5.25 19.32
C ARG A 53 1.00 4.70 18.53
N PRO A 54 0.92 4.91 17.19
CA PRO A 54 -0.12 4.30 16.38
C PRO A 54 -0.18 2.78 16.57
N LEU A 55 -1.38 2.22 16.59
CA LEU A 55 -1.62 0.79 16.78
C LEU A 55 -1.19 -0.03 15.55
N PHE A 56 -1.45 0.52 14.36
CA PHE A 56 -1.22 -0.12 13.06
C PHE A 56 0.03 0.45 12.37
N VAL A 57 -0.03 0.72 11.05
CA VAL A 57 1.12 1.24 10.29
C VAL A 57 1.62 2.55 10.88
N HIS A 58 2.94 2.66 11.05
CA HIS A 58 3.59 3.90 11.43
C HIS A 58 4.99 3.99 10.83
N SER A 59 5.47 5.21 10.60
CA SER A 59 6.87 5.44 10.23
C SER A 59 7.79 5.13 11.42
N SER A 60 9.06 4.82 11.13
CA SER A 60 10.13 4.84 12.14
C SER A 60 10.39 6.27 12.65
N ARG A 61 10.02 7.28 11.85
CA ARG A 61 10.09 8.69 12.22
C ARG A 61 8.79 9.11 12.90
N HIS A 62 8.88 9.51 14.16
CA HIS A 62 7.73 9.93 14.98
C HIS A 62 6.96 11.15 14.46
N THR A 63 7.53 11.90 13.51
CA THR A 63 6.93 13.09 12.92
C THR A 63 6.27 12.83 11.56
N GLU A 64 6.25 11.57 11.10
CA GLU A 64 5.78 11.20 9.78
C GLU A 64 4.50 10.34 9.88
N PHE A 65 3.36 10.99 9.66
CA PHE A 65 2.03 10.39 9.85
C PHE A 65 1.35 9.95 8.56
N TRP A 66 1.88 10.32 7.39
CA TRP A 66 1.25 9.97 6.10
C TRP A 66 1.02 8.46 5.92
N PRO A 67 1.89 7.53 6.39
CA PRO A 67 1.60 6.09 6.24
C PRO A 67 0.39 5.66 7.06
N ALA A 68 0.27 6.16 8.29
CA ALA A 68 -0.84 5.85 9.19
C ALA A 68 -2.16 6.45 8.69
N LEU A 69 -2.11 7.67 8.16
CA LEU A 69 -3.27 8.33 7.55
C LEU A 69 -3.71 7.65 6.24
N LEU A 70 -2.76 7.23 5.40
CA LEU A 70 -3.06 6.48 4.18
C LEU A 70 -3.75 5.15 4.50
N GLU A 71 -3.21 4.39 5.47
CA GLU A 71 -3.83 3.15 5.95
C GLU A 71 -5.24 3.40 6.49
N LYS A 72 -5.45 4.48 7.27
CA LYS A 72 -6.78 4.85 7.75
C LYS A 72 -7.77 5.14 6.61
N ALA A 73 -7.32 5.88 5.60
CA ALA A 73 -8.16 6.19 4.44
C ALA A 73 -8.51 4.92 3.66
N TYR A 74 -7.55 4.01 3.52
CA TYR A 74 -7.79 2.72 2.89
C TYR A 74 -8.74 1.83 3.71
N ALA A 75 -8.56 1.78 5.04
CA ALA A 75 -9.50 1.11 5.94
C ALA A 75 -10.93 1.68 5.84
N LYS A 76 -11.08 3.00 5.68
CA LYS A 76 -12.37 3.64 5.46
C LYS A 76 -13.00 3.20 4.12
N LEU A 77 -12.19 3.11 3.06
CA LEU A 77 -12.64 2.62 1.75
C LEU A 77 -13.09 1.15 1.84
N SER A 78 -12.33 0.30 2.52
CA SER A 78 -12.62 -1.12 2.71
C SER A 78 -13.69 -1.39 3.79
N GLY A 79 -14.16 -0.37 4.49
CA GLY A 79 -15.21 -0.45 5.52
C GLY A 79 -14.71 -0.60 6.97
N SER A 80 -13.54 -1.19 7.20
CA SER A 80 -12.91 -1.23 8.52
C SER A 80 -11.40 -1.51 8.44
N TYR A 81 -10.67 -1.30 9.55
CA TYR A 81 -9.27 -1.72 9.67
C TYR A 81 -9.13 -3.25 9.61
N GLU A 82 -10.11 -4.00 10.10
CA GLU A 82 -10.09 -5.47 10.09
C GLU A 82 -10.23 -6.02 8.66
N ALA A 83 -10.98 -5.34 7.80
CA ALA A 83 -11.13 -5.72 6.39
C ALA A 83 -9.79 -5.71 5.63
N LEU A 84 -8.80 -4.93 6.09
CA LEU A 84 -7.47 -4.88 5.48
C LEU A 84 -6.65 -6.18 5.66
N ASN A 85 -6.98 -7.01 6.64
CA ASN A 85 -6.24 -8.23 6.94
C ASN A 85 -6.46 -9.36 5.91
N VAL A 86 -7.41 -9.19 4.99
CA VAL A 86 -7.83 -10.22 4.02
C VAL A 86 -7.28 -9.98 2.61
N GLY A 87 -6.70 -8.80 2.33
CA GLY A 87 -6.26 -8.41 0.99
C GLY A 87 -4.90 -8.97 0.57
N LEU A 88 -4.72 -9.17 -0.74
CA LEU A 88 -3.40 -9.40 -1.33
C LEU A 88 -2.65 -8.07 -1.46
N ILE A 89 -1.32 -8.10 -1.29
CA ILE A 89 -0.47 -6.92 -1.45
C ILE A 89 -0.58 -6.34 -2.88
N GLY A 90 -0.79 -7.20 -3.89
CA GLY A 90 -0.98 -6.78 -5.29
C GLY A 90 -2.21 -5.88 -5.47
N ASP A 91 -3.36 -6.28 -4.92
CA ASP A 91 -4.59 -5.50 -5.01
C ASP A 91 -4.43 -4.11 -4.38
N ALA A 92 -3.82 -4.06 -3.19
CA ALA A 92 -3.51 -2.79 -2.53
C ALA A 92 -2.54 -1.90 -3.34
N MET A 93 -1.64 -2.51 -4.12
CA MET A 93 -0.75 -1.74 -5.00
C MET A 93 -1.47 -1.18 -6.20
N ASP A 94 -2.35 -1.97 -6.81
CA ASP A 94 -3.18 -1.52 -7.94
C ASP A 94 -4.09 -0.37 -7.52
N ASP A 95 -4.70 -0.46 -6.34
CA ASP A 95 -5.56 0.58 -5.81
C ASP A 95 -4.81 1.89 -5.48
N ILE A 96 -3.53 1.82 -5.12
CA ILE A 96 -2.73 3.01 -4.77
C ILE A 96 -1.96 3.59 -5.98
N ILE A 97 -1.72 2.79 -7.02
CA ILE A 97 -0.96 3.26 -8.20
C ILE A 97 -1.88 3.54 -9.38
N GLY A 98 -3.06 2.89 -9.42
CA GLY A 98 -3.90 2.80 -10.61
C GLY A 98 -3.19 2.05 -11.74
N GLY A 99 -2.29 1.13 -11.37
CA GLY A 99 -1.52 0.30 -12.28
C GLY A 99 -2.17 -1.05 -12.54
N LEU A 100 -1.52 -1.87 -13.37
CA LEU A 100 -1.83 -3.28 -13.53
C LEU A 100 -0.67 -4.08 -12.94
N THR A 101 -0.94 -4.91 -11.93
CA THR A 101 0.07 -5.78 -11.34
C THR A 101 0.17 -7.10 -12.11
N GLU A 102 1.39 -7.44 -12.53
CA GLU A 102 1.73 -8.78 -13.02
C GLU A 102 2.46 -9.54 -11.91
N SER A 103 2.11 -10.82 -11.71
CA SER A 103 2.69 -11.66 -10.65
C SER A 103 3.15 -13.01 -11.18
N TYR A 104 4.40 -13.36 -10.87
CA TYR A 104 5.00 -14.63 -11.28
C TYR A 104 5.34 -15.49 -10.06
N CYS A 105 4.98 -16.78 -10.08
CA CYS A 105 5.38 -17.71 -9.03
C CYS A 105 6.67 -18.44 -9.41
N LEU A 106 7.74 -18.15 -8.67
CA LEU A 106 9.07 -18.73 -8.92
C LEU A 106 9.20 -20.19 -8.47
N ALA A 107 8.30 -20.67 -7.61
CA ALA A 107 8.35 -22.03 -7.08
C ALA A 107 7.70 -23.03 -8.05
N PRO A 108 8.34 -24.17 -8.35
CA PRO A 108 7.72 -25.22 -9.14
C PRO A 108 6.58 -25.87 -8.33
N GLY A 109 5.36 -25.85 -8.88
CA GLY A 109 4.21 -26.60 -8.33
C GLY A 109 3.18 -25.78 -7.54
N GLU A 110 3.25 -24.44 -7.54
CA GLU A 110 2.12 -23.63 -7.08
C GLU A 110 1.16 -23.32 -8.24
N ASP A 111 -0.10 -23.71 -8.10
CA ASP A 111 -1.16 -23.50 -9.11
C ASP A 111 -1.73 -22.06 -9.13
N GLN A 112 -1.37 -21.24 -8.13
CA GLN A 112 -1.84 -19.86 -8.01
C GLN A 112 -0.75 -18.88 -8.45
N GLY A 113 -0.56 -18.74 -9.76
CA GLY A 113 0.33 -17.73 -10.33
C GLY A 113 0.77 -18.06 -11.76
N MET A 114 1.16 -17.03 -12.50
CA MET A 114 1.74 -17.21 -13.82
C MET A 114 3.14 -17.80 -13.65
N ARG A 115 3.49 -18.82 -14.44
CA ARG A 115 4.87 -19.32 -14.45
C ARG A 115 5.81 -18.22 -14.95
N PRO A 116 7.02 -18.12 -14.39
CA PRO A 116 7.98 -17.13 -14.84
C PRO A 116 8.37 -17.46 -16.29
N PRO A 117 8.29 -16.48 -17.20
CA PRO A 117 8.77 -16.67 -18.56
C PRO A 117 10.31 -16.80 -18.55
N PRO A 118 10.90 -17.43 -19.59
CA PRO A 118 12.34 -17.65 -19.66
C PRO A 118 13.16 -16.35 -19.70
N ASP A 119 12.56 -15.23 -20.13
CA ASP A 119 13.12 -13.88 -20.22
C ASP A 119 12.70 -12.97 -19.05
N LEU A 120 12.41 -13.55 -17.87
CA LEU A 120 11.98 -12.79 -16.69
C LEU A 120 12.99 -11.72 -16.27
N ASP A 121 14.29 -11.98 -16.42
CA ASP A 121 15.35 -11.01 -16.14
C ASP A 121 15.25 -9.76 -17.03
N ASP A 122 15.04 -9.94 -18.33
CA ASP A 122 14.81 -8.85 -19.27
C ASP A 122 13.55 -8.05 -18.93
N ILE A 123 12.47 -8.73 -18.52
CA ILE A 123 11.23 -8.09 -18.08
C ILE A 123 11.48 -7.24 -16.84
N LEU A 124 12.20 -7.77 -15.85
CA LEU A 124 12.51 -7.05 -14.62
C LEU A 124 13.43 -5.85 -14.87
N ILE A 125 14.42 -5.97 -15.76
CA ILE A 125 15.30 -4.86 -16.16
C ILE A 125 14.47 -3.77 -16.84
N LYS A 126 13.63 -4.13 -17.81
CA LYS A 126 12.73 -3.18 -18.48
C LYS A 126 11.77 -2.51 -17.50
N ALA A 127 11.21 -3.26 -16.55
CA ALA A 127 10.34 -2.73 -15.51
C ALA A 127 11.08 -1.73 -14.61
N PHE A 128 12.33 -2.04 -14.25
CA PHE A 128 13.19 -1.14 -13.49
C PHE A 128 13.47 0.17 -14.25
N ASP A 129 13.86 0.08 -15.53
CA ASP A 129 14.13 1.23 -16.39
C ASP A 129 12.91 2.13 -16.58
N ARG A 130 11.72 1.51 -16.68
CA ARG A 130 10.43 2.22 -16.78
C ARG A 130 9.95 2.80 -15.45
N ARG A 131 10.69 2.59 -14.36
CA ARG A 131 10.33 2.99 -13.00
C ARG A 131 9.01 2.38 -12.54
N SER A 132 8.78 1.12 -12.89
CA SER A 132 7.69 0.30 -12.33
C SER A 132 8.02 -0.11 -10.90
N LEU A 133 6.98 -0.36 -10.10
CA LEU A 133 7.14 -0.92 -8.77
C LEU A 133 7.34 -2.43 -8.88
N ILE A 134 8.48 -2.92 -8.41
CA ILE A 134 8.77 -4.36 -8.34
C ILE A 134 8.72 -4.77 -6.88
N THR A 135 7.96 -5.82 -6.57
CA THR A 135 7.93 -6.41 -5.23
C THR A 135 8.06 -7.92 -5.29
N SER A 136 8.58 -8.50 -4.21
CA SER A 136 8.67 -9.94 -4.06
C SER A 136 8.22 -10.33 -2.66
N ARG A 137 7.70 -11.55 -2.55
CA ARG A 137 7.28 -12.15 -1.28
C ARG A 137 7.89 -13.53 -1.18
N ILE A 138 8.37 -13.87 0.01
CA ILE A 138 8.75 -15.24 0.35
C ILE A 138 7.57 -15.86 1.10
N LYS A 139 7.03 -16.95 0.57
CA LYS A 139 6.03 -17.75 1.27
C LYS A 139 6.75 -18.58 2.33
N LEU A 140 6.37 -18.38 3.59
CA LEU A 140 6.88 -19.19 4.69
C LEU A 140 6.12 -20.53 4.74
N PRO A 141 6.80 -21.66 4.98
CA PRO A 141 6.12 -22.92 5.25
C PRO A 141 5.25 -22.78 6.50
N PHE A 142 4.05 -23.34 6.46
CA PHE A 142 3.14 -23.34 7.59
C PHE A 142 3.70 -24.26 8.69
N TRP A 143 4.34 -23.68 9.71
CA TRP A 143 4.67 -24.44 10.92
C TRP A 143 3.43 -24.49 11.81
N PRO A 144 2.89 -25.68 12.14
CA PRO A 144 1.82 -25.76 13.12
C PRO A 144 2.39 -25.29 14.47
N VAL A 145 1.92 -24.14 14.94
CA VAL A 145 2.18 -23.69 16.30
C VAL A 145 1.57 -24.76 17.22
N ALA A 146 2.43 -25.50 17.92
CA ALA A 146 1.98 -26.42 18.96
C ALA A 146 1.14 -25.62 19.98
N LYS A 147 -0.09 -26.07 20.20
CA LYS A 147 -0.98 -25.53 21.24
C LYS A 147 -0.39 -25.73 22.63
#